data_AF-A0A098E6B1-F1
#
_entry.id   AF-A0A098E6B1-F1
#
_cell.length_a   1.000
_cell.length_b   1.000
_cell.length_c   1.000
_cell.angle_alpha   90.00
_cell.angle_beta   90.00
_cell.angle_gamma   90.00
#
_symmetry.space_group_name_H-M   'P 1'
#
loop_
_entity.id
_entity.type
_entity.pdbx_description
1 polymer ?
#
loop_
_entity_poly.entity_id
_entity_poly.type
_entity_poly.pdbx_seq_one_letter_code
_entity_poly.pdbx_strand_id
1 'polypeptide(L)'
;MNQDLAQIVIYYATKPHKELSELLLNKSKDNLISSLTDLLTAYINDKNSSSLREFITVVISGYQHNPKKLGYNGFKQNSTIGGKPIACEAKPKNIQTDGYEQRKTKPKLNGEGGFNDYTIERLKKDAKENLNILSSGFIDGELQYILEFPFSIVREQLKKQLPQKRTIGTYTRMASFNFSHYGNYSKIKIVYLNKQAIEKNKKYFNKNFYLFLIKHK
;
A
#
# COMPACT_ATOMS: atom_id res chain seq x y z
N MET A 1 -11.73 19.71 -5.65
CA MET A 1 -11.60 19.37 -7.07
C MET A 1 -11.81 20.64 -7.86
N ASN A 2 -10.84 21.04 -8.69
CA ASN A 2 -10.99 22.25 -9.50
C ASN A 2 -12.08 22.05 -10.59
N GLN A 3 -12.59 23.16 -11.15
CA GLN A 3 -13.69 23.13 -12.14
C GLN A 3 -13.29 22.42 -13.44
N ASP A 4 -12.05 22.55 -13.87
CA ASP A 4 -11.53 21.91 -15.08
C ASP A 4 -11.52 20.38 -14.97
N LEU A 5 -11.02 19.86 -13.85
CA LEU A 5 -11.01 18.43 -13.56
C LEU A 5 -12.44 17.89 -13.46
N ALA A 6 -13.36 18.64 -12.83
CA ALA A 6 -14.77 18.24 -12.79
C ALA A 6 -15.36 18.12 -14.19
N GLN A 7 -15.10 19.09 -15.08
CA GLN A 7 -15.54 19.03 -16.47
C GLN A 7 -14.93 17.84 -17.22
N ILE A 8 -13.61 17.62 -17.09
CA ILE A 8 -12.89 16.51 -17.72
C ILE A 8 -13.48 15.16 -17.29
N VAL A 9 -13.71 14.97 -15.98
CA VAL A 9 -14.27 13.73 -15.43
C VAL A 9 -15.70 13.51 -15.93
N ILE A 10 -16.54 14.55 -15.97
CA ILE A 10 -17.91 14.46 -16.50
C ILE A 10 -17.88 14.09 -17.98
N TYR A 11 -17.03 14.73 -18.78
CA TYR A 11 -16.89 14.41 -20.21
C TYR A 11 -16.42 12.97 -20.41
N TYR A 12 -15.39 12.53 -19.68
CA TYR A 12 -14.94 11.14 -19.72
C TYR A 12 -16.06 10.14 -19.41
N ALA A 13 -16.92 10.46 -18.43
CA ALA A 13 -17.98 9.58 -17.99
C ALA A 13 -19.22 9.57 -18.90
N THR A 14 -19.49 10.67 -19.62
CA THR A 14 -20.80 10.89 -20.27
C THR A 14 -20.74 11.16 -21.78
N LYS A 15 -19.56 11.44 -22.34
CA LYS A 15 -19.38 11.81 -23.74
C LYS A 15 -18.50 10.81 -24.49
N PRO A 16 -18.61 10.72 -25.83
CA PRO A 16 -17.68 9.95 -26.65
C PRO A 16 -16.23 10.40 -26.46
N HIS A 17 -15.27 9.48 -26.57
CA HIS A 17 -13.84 9.77 -26.43
C HIS A 17 -13.32 10.86 -27.39
N LYS A 18 -13.99 11.07 -28.54
CA LYS A 18 -13.68 12.15 -29.47
C LYS A 18 -13.92 13.53 -28.84
N GLU A 19 -15.08 13.75 -28.22
CA GLU A 19 -15.41 15.02 -27.55
C GLU A 19 -14.50 15.28 -26.35
N LEU A 20 -14.12 14.23 -25.61
CA LEU A 20 -13.11 14.36 -24.55
C LEU A 20 -11.76 14.82 -25.13
N SER A 21 -11.33 14.23 -26.25
CA SER A 21 -10.05 14.59 -26.88
C SER A 21 -10.04 16.05 -27.34
N GLU A 22 -11.13 16.51 -27.95
CA GLU A 22 -11.32 17.91 -28.33
C GLU A 22 -11.31 18.84 -27.12
N LEU A 23 -11.99 18.48 -26.03
CA LEU A 23 -11.95 19.24 -24.77
C LEU A 23 -10.51 19.36 -24.25
N LEU A 24 -9.76 18.26 -24.21
CA LEU A 24 -8.39 18.23 -23.70
C LEU A 24 -7.42 19.06 -24.57
N LEU A 25 -7.57 19.01 -25.89
CA LEU A 25 -6.76 19.81 -26.83
C LEU A 25 -7.00 21.32 -26.69
N ASN A 26 -8.19 21.72 -26.24
CA ASN A 26 -8.56 23.11 -26.00
C ASN A 26 -8.14 23.64 -24.62
N LYS A 27 -7.63 22.79 -23.72
CA LYS A 27 -7.10 23.22 -22.42
C LYS A 27 -5.65 23.69 -22.55
N SER A 28 -5.27 24.70 -21.77
CA SER A 28 -3.87 25.08 -21.64
C SER A 28 -3.07 23.95 -20.97
N LYS A 29 -1.76 23.93 -21.21
CA LYS A 29 -0.85 22.99 -20.55
C LYS A 29 -0.93 23.09 -19.03
N ASP A 30 -1.03 24.29 -18.48
CA ASP A 30 -1.08 24.51 -17.04
C ASP A 30 -2.38 23.95 -16.43
N ASN A 31 -3.51 24.11 -17.12
CA ASN A 31 -4.79 23.55 -16.67
C ASN A 31 -4.76 22.01 -16.71
N LEU A 32 -4.12 21.42 -17.72
CA LEU A 32 -3.92 19.97 -17.81
C LEU A 32 -3.01 19.44 -16.69
N ILE A 33 -1.89 20.12 -16.41
CA ILE A 33 -0.98 19.77 -15.31
C ILE A 33 -1.71 19.83 -13.98
N SER A 34 -2.45 20.92 -13.74
CA SER A 34 -3.24 21.11 -12.52
C SER A 34 -4.30 20.01 -12.37
N SER A 35 -5.06 19.73 -13.42
CA SER A 35 -6.09 18.69 -13.40
C SER A 35 -5.53 17.28 -13.19
N LEU A 36 -4.41 16.95 -13.83
CA LEU A 36 -3.73 15.66 -13.62
C LEU A 36 -3.20 15.54 -12.19
N THR A 37 -2.62 16.61 -11.65
CA THR A 37 -2.10 16.65 -10.27
C THR A 37 -3.23 16.49 -9.27
N ASP A 38 -4.35 17.19 -9.46
CA ASP A 38 -5.55 17.04 -8.62
C ASP A 38 -6.12 15.62 -8.69
N LEU A 39 -6.18 15.02 -9.87
CA LEU A 39 -6.68 13.65 -10.06
C LEU A 39 -5.79 12.63 -9.35
N LEU A 40 -4.46 12.73 -9.52
CA LEU A 40 -3.50 11.87 -8.83
C LEU A 40 -3.59 12.05 -7.31
N THR A 41 -3.70 13.30 -6.84
CA THR A 41 -3.82 13.63 -5.42
C THR A 41 -5.10 13.06 -4.81
N ALA A 42 -6.23 13.19 -5.51
CA ALA A 42 -7.49 12.61 -5.10
C ALA A 42 -7.40 11.07 -5.03
N TYR A 43 -6.85 10.45 -6.07
CA TYR A 43 -6.81 8.98 -6.16
C TYR A 43 -5.84 8.36 -5.15
N ILE A 44 -4.63 8.93 -4.99
CA ILE A 44 -3.65 8.42 -4.03
C ILE A 44 -4.09 8.61 -2.58
N ASN A 45 -5.01 9.54 -2.30
CA ASN A 45 -5.54 9.78 -0.96
C ASN A 45 -6.89 9.14 -0.68
N ASP A 46 -7.50 8.47 -1.66
CA ASP A 46 -8.75 7.75 -1.44
C ASP A 46 -8.57 6.67 -0.35
N LYS A 47 -9.43 6.72 0.68
CA LYS A 47 -9.44 5.77 1.80
C LYS A 47 -9.89 4.39 1.36
N ASN A 48 -10.79 4.32 0.38
CA ASN A 48 -11.43 3.08 -0.06
C ASN A 48 -10.70 2.43 -1.24
N SER A 49 -9.79 3.17 -1.88
CA SER A 49 -8.98 2.66 -2.99
C SER A 49 -7.50 2.71 -2.66
N SER A 50 -6.90 1.55 -2.42
CA SER A 50 -5.46 1.40 -2.21
C SER A 50 -4.69 1.06 -3.49
N SER A 51 -5.36 0.82 -4.62
CA SER A 51 -4.75 0.23 -5.83
C SER A 51 -3.54 1.01 -6.34
N LEU A 52 -3.59 2.34 -6.38
CA LEU A 52 -2.45 3.16 -6.79
C LEU A 52 -1.28 3.05 -5.80
N ARG A 53 -1.55 3.05 -4.50
CA ARG A 53 -0.51 2.88 -3.47
C ARG A 53 0.10 1.48 -3.50
N GLU A 54 -0.71 0.45 -3.77
CA GLU A 54 -0.23 -0.93 -3.99
C GLU A 54 0.69 -0.98 -5.21
N PHE A 55 0.26 -0.42 -6.34
CA PHE A 55 1.05 -0.35 -7.56
C PHE A 55 2.42 0.33 -7.32
N ILE A 56 2.42 1.53 -6.72
CA ILE A 56 3.65 2.27 -6.38
C ILE A 56 4.57 1.41 -5.50
N THR A 57 4.02 0.78 -4.47
CA THR A 57 4.77 -0.06 -3.54
C THR A 57 5.44 -1.23 -4.25
N VAL A 58 4.72 -1.91 -5.14
CA VAL A 58 5.19 -3.09 -5.88
C VAL A 58 6.29 -2.70 -6.87
N VAL A 59 6.06 -1.66 -7.68
CA VAL A 59 6.98 -1.25 -8.75
C VAL A 59 8.28 -0.70 -8.17
N ILE A 60 8.24 0.16 -7.16
CA ILE A 60 9.45 0.68 -6.50
C ILE A 60 10.25 -0.46 -5.84
N SER A 61 9.58 -1.54 -5.41
CA SER A 61 10.23 -2.72 -4.84
C SER A 61 10.86 -3.66 -5.87
N GLY A 62 10.81 -3.32 -7.16
CA GLY A 62 11.38 -4.12 -8.25
C GLY A 62 10.57 -5.37 -8.59
N TYR A 63 9.28 -5.39 -8.25
CA TYR A 63 8.36 -6.45 -8.64
C TYR A 63 7.58 -6.03 -9.89
N GLN A 64 7.30 -7.01 -10.76
CA GLN A 64 6.33 -6.83 -11.83
C GLN A 64 4.91 -6.90 -11.24
N HIS A 65 4.15 -5.82 -11.41
CA HIS A 65 2.77 -5.75 -10.92
C HIS A 65 1.82 -6.69 -11.67
N ASN A 66 0.92 -7.35 -10.94
CA ASN A 66 -0.12 -8.21 -11.50
C ASN A 66 -1.48 -7.48 -11.55
N PRO A 67 -1.90 -6.94 -12.71
CA PRO A 67 -3.09 -6.10 -12.82
C PRO A 67 -4.41 -6.85 -12.65
N LYS A 68 -4.43 -8.19 -12.80
CA LYS A 68 -5.66 -9.00 -12.78
C LYS A 68 -6.00 -9.59 -11.40
N LYS A 69 -5.18 -9.29 -10.38
CA LYS A 69 -5.21 -9.77 -8.97
C LYS A 69 -6.12 -10.99 -8.70
N LEU A 70 -5.76 -12.14 -9.26
CA LEU A 70 -6.13 -13.45 -8.73
C LEU A 70 -4.96 -13.97 -7.88
N GLY A 71 -4.80 -13.48 -6.66
CA GLY A 71 -3.75 -13.93 -5.73
C GLY A 71 -2.92 -12.81 -5.11
N TYR A 72 -1.71 -12.59 -5.62
CA TYR A 72 -0.69 -11.68 -5.10
C TYR A 72 -0.52 -10.42 -5.94
N ASN A 73 0.04 -9.36 -5.37
CA ASN A 73 0.19 -8.06 -6.01
C ASN A 73 1.24 -8.02 -7.14
N GLY A 74 2.24 -8.90 -7.10
CA GLY A 74 3.30 -8.93 -8.12
C GLY A 74 4.33 -10.02 -7.86
N PHE A 75 5.25 -10.18 -8.82
CA PHE A 75 6.30 -11.20 -8.78
C PHE A 75 7.64 -10.63 -9.24
N LYS A 76 8.74 -11.19 -8.73
CA LYS A 76 10.09 -10.96 -9.28
C LYS A 76 10.86 -12.28 -9.39
N GLN A 77 11.84 -12.30 -10.28
CA GLN A 77 12.70 -13.46 -10.45
C GLN A 77 13.48 -13.76 -9.18
N ASN A 78 13.65 -15.06 -8.90
CA ASN A 78 14.53 -15.51 -7.84
C ASN A 78 15.98 -15.44 -8.34
N SER A 79 16.92 -15.11 -7.45
CA SER A 79 18.36 -15.08 -7.78
C SER A 79 18.93 -16.46 -8.07
N THR A 80 18.24 -17.53 -7.66
CA THR A 80 18.62 -18.92 -7.97
C THR A 80 18.09 -19.33 -9.34
N ILE A 81 18.98 -19.80 -10.23
CA ILE A 81 18.61 -20.35 -11.55
C ILE A 81 17.63 -21.51 -11.36
N GLY A 82 16.48 -21.46 -12.03
CA GLY A 82 15.39 -22.45 -11.88
C GLY A 82 14.59 -22.33 -10.58
N GLY A 83 14.88 -21.33 -9.73
CA GLY A 83 14.14 -21.08 -8.50
C GLY A 83 12.73 -20.55 -8.75
N LYS A 84 11.80 -20.87 -7.84
CA LYS A 84 10.43 -20.33 -7.90
C LYS A 84 10.44 -18.80 -7.77
N PRO A 85 9.67 -18.06 -8.59
CA PRO A 85 9.51 -16.62 -8.47
C PRO A 85 9.13 -16.20 -7.05
N ILE A 86 9.59 -15.02 -6.65
CA ILE A 86 9.23 -14.42 -5.37
C ILE A 86 7.93 -13.62 -5.59
N ALA A 87 6.86 -14.01 -4.91
CA ALA A 87 5.61 -13.27 -4.90
C ALA A 87 5.67 -12.11 -3.88
N CYS A 88 4.83 -11.09 -4.06
CA CYS A 88 4.65 -10.05 -3.05
C CYS A 88 3.19 -9.74 -2.74
N GLU A 89 2.94 -9.39 -1.49
CA GLU A 89 1.70 -8.80 -1.01
C GLU A 89 1.99 -7.40 -0.45
N ALA A 90 1.44 -6.37 -1.10
CA ALA A 90 1.63 -4.98 -0.70
C ALA A 90 0.59 -4.59 0.37
N LYS A 91 1.06 -3.94 1.43
CA LYS A 91 0.26 -3.46 2.56
C LYS A 91 0.50 -1.95 2.75
N PRO A 92 -0.03 -1.09 1.86
CA PRO A 92 0.11 0.35 2.00
C PRO A 92 -0.81 0.90 3.09
N LYS A 93 -0.29 1.82 3.91
CA LYS A 93 -1.09 2.62 4.85
C LYS A 93 -0.92 4.10 4.52
N ASN A 94 -2.03 4.83 4.37
CA ASN A 94 -2.02 6.28 4.22
C ASN A 94 -2.55 6.96 5.48
N ILE A 95 -1.86 8.00 5.95
CA ILE A 95 -2.38 8.93 6.95
C ILE A 95 -2.76 10.21 6.25
N GLN A 96 -4.05 10.52 6.28
CA GLN A 96 -4.52 11.87 5.96
C GLN A 96 -4.29 12.79 7.15
N THR A 97 -3.63 13.92 6.94
CA THR A 97 -3.33 14.90 7.99
C THR A 97 -4.47 15.90 8.18
N ASP A 98 -5.32 16.08 7.17
CA ASP A 98 -6.52 16.89 7.30
C ASP A 98 -7.46 16.33 8.38
N GLY A 99 -7.92 17.22 9.25
CA GLY A 99 -8.74 16.90 10.41
C GLY A 99 -8.06 15.96 11.43
N TYR A 100 -6.73 15.76 11.38
CA TYR A 100 -6.05 14.73 12.18
C TYR A 100 -6.14 14.98 13.69
N GLU A 101 -6.02 16.24 14.12
CA GLU A 101 -6.05 16.58 15.55
C GLU A 101 -7.46 16.41 16.15
N GLN A 102 -8.49 16.48 15.31
CA GLN A 102 -9.90 16.33 15.68
C GLN A 102 -10.34 14.85 15.76
N ARG A 103 -9.50 13.90 15.34
CA ARG A 103 -9.87 12.46 15.36
C ARG A 103 -9.80 11.90 16.76
N LYS A 104 -10.85 11.14 17.13
CA LYS A 104 -10.89 10.36 18.39
C LYS A 104 -9.71 9.40 18.50
N THR A 105 -9.34 8.75 17.40
CA THR A 105 -8.16 7.90 17.31
C THR A 105 -7.15 8.54 16.37
N LYS A 106 -5.91 8.71 16.84
CA LYS A 106 -4.81 9.29 16.07
C LYS A 106 -4.01 8.16 15.39
N PRO A 107 -4.33 7.75 14.15
CA PRO A 107 -3.63 6.66 13.51
C PRO A 107 -2.15 7.01 13.34
N LYS A 108 -1.27 6.02 13.47
CA LYS A 108 0.17 6.17 13.27
C LYS A 108 0.70 5.15 12.27
N LEU A 109 1.74 5.51 11.54
CA LEU A 109 2.55 4.55 10.78
C LEU A 109 3.37 3.74 11.78
N ASN A 110 3.24 2.42 11.71
CA ASN A 110 3.81 1.45 12.63
C ASN A 110 4.21 0.16 11.88
N GLY A 111 4.46 0.27 10.57
CA GLY A 111 4.84 -0.86 9.73
C GLY A 111 3.77 -1.96 9.64
N GLU A 112 2.50 -1.62 9.86
CA GLU A 112 1.41 -2.59 9.85
C GLU A 112 0.97 -3.04 8.46
N GLY A 113 0.21 -4.13 8.48
CA GLY A 113 -0.49 -4.65 7.32
C GLY A 113 -1.64 -5.55 7.76
N GLY A 114 -2.64 -5.67 6.89
CA GLY A 114 -3.86 -6.41 7.14
C GLY A 114 -4.22 -7.34 5.98
N PHE A 115 -4.77 -8.49 6.30
CA PHE A 115 -5.40 -9.41 5.36
C PHE A 115 -6.90 -9.39 5.62
N ASN A 116 -7.64 -8.87 4.64
CA ASN A 116 -9.10 -8.86 4.67
C ASN A 116 -9.64 -10.25 4.34
N ASP A 117 -10.77 -10.59 4.94
CA ASP A 117 -11.51 -11.83 4.70
C ASP A 117 -10.62 -13.08 4.75
N TYR A 118 -9.69 -13.07 5.71
CA TYR A 118 -8.61 -14.04 5.77
C TYR A 118 -9.10 -15.35 6.39
N THR A 119 -8.59 -16.46 5.84
CA THR A 119 -8.98 -17.80 6.26
C THR A 119 -7.76 -18.68 6.52
N ILE A 120 -7.96 -19.78 7.25
CA ILE A 120 -6.89 -20.74 7.54
C ILE A 120 -6.37 -21.41 6.26
N GLU A 121 -7.21 -21.59 5.25
CA GLU A 121 -6.85 -22.14 3.95
C GLU A 121 -5.97 -21.15 3.18
N ARG A 122 -6.30 -19.84 3.21
CA ARG A 122 -5.44 -18.81 2.62
C ARG A 122 -4.10 -18.71 3.34
N LEU A 123 -4.07 -18.73 4.67
CA LEU A 123 -2.83 -18.79 5.45
C LEU A 123 -1.95 -19.98 5.05
N LYS A 124 -2.54 -21.17 4.89
CA LYS A 124 -1.82 -22.37 4.44
C LYS A 124 -1.28 -22.22 3.01
N LYS A 125 -2.03 -21.56 2.12
CA LYS A 125 -1.58 -21.27 0.75
C LYS A 125 -0.40 -20.28 0.77
N ASP A 126 -0.56 -19.15 1.43
CA ASP A 126 0.47 -18.11 1.54
C ASP A 126 1.76 -18.66 2.17
N ALA A 127 1.65 -19.56 3.15
CA ALA A 127 2.80 -20.20 3.80
C ALA A 127 3.57 -21.19 2.91
N LYS A 128 2.96 -21.71 1.84
CA LYS A 128 3.62 -22.59 0.86
C LYS A 128 4.28 -21.80 -0.28
N GLU A 129 3.90 -20.55 -0.45
CA GLU A 129 4.42 -19.68 -1.49
C GLU A 129 5.69 -18.94 -1.03
N ASN A 130 6.55 -18.61 -1.98
CA ASN A 130 7.72 -17.77 -1.72
C ASN A 130 7.28 -16.29 -1.65
N LEU A 131 6.56 -15.95 -0.59
CA LEU A 131 5.84 -14.69 -0.44
C LEU A 131 6.60 -13.69 0.44
N ASN A 132 6.86 -12.50 -0.11
CA ASN A 132 7.29 -11.34 0.64
C ASN A 132 6.12 -10.38 0.92
N ILE A 133 6.21 -9.69 2.05
CA ILE A 133 5.33 -8.59 2.40
C ILE A 133 6.07 -7.29 2.09
N LEU A 134 5.35 -6.38 1.43
CA LEU A 134 5.80 -5.01 1.20
C LEU A 134 4.96 -4.08 2.08
N SER A 135 5.49 -3.67 3.23
CA SER A 135 4.82 -2.69 4.10
C SER A 135 5.27 -1.30 3.72
N SER A 136 4.32 -0.43 3.36
CA SER A 136 4.61 0.94 2.93
C SER A 136 3.75 1.95 3.66
N GLY A 137 4.34 3.10 3.95
CA GLY A 137 3.68 4.20 4.64
C GLY A 137 3.61 5.43 3.77
N PHE A 138 2.43 6.05 3.72
CA PHE A 138 2.13 7.28 3.00
C PHE A 138 1.54 8.30 3.97
N ILE A 139 1.79 9.58 3.71
CA ILE A 139 1.20 10.71 4.42
C ILE A 139 0.70 11.69 3.38
N ASP A 140 -0.61 11.93 3.35
CA ASP A 140 -1.30 12.68 2.29
C ASP A 140 -0.90 12.22 0.86
N GLY A 141 -0.62 10.92 0.70
CA GLY A 141 -0.19 10.34 -0.57
C GLY A 141 1.32 10.42 -0.84
N GLU A 142 2.09 11.14 -0.04
CA GLU A 142 3.54 11.17 -0.13
C GLU A 142 4.14 9.89 0.48
N LEU A 143 4.90 9.13 -0.31
CA LEU A 143 5.56 7.91 0.14
C LEU A 143 6.68 8.23 1.15
N GLN A 144 6.61 7.61 2.33
CA GLN A 144 7.58 7.79 3.40
C GLN A 144 8.61 6.65 3.44
N TYR A 145 8.15 5.40 3.33
CA TYR A 145 9.02 4.22 3.39
C TYR A 145 8.40 3.03 2.64
N ILE A 146 9.26 2.08 2.25
CA ILE A 146 8.87 0.71 1.89
C ILE A 146 9.82 -0.27 2.57
N LEU A 147 9.25 -1.21 3.34
CA LEU A 147 9.95 -2.34 3.94
C LEU A 147 9.56 -3.64 3.23
N GLU A 148 10.54 -4.48 2.97
CA GLU A 148 10.36 -5.81 2.40
C GLU A 148 10.84 -6.87 3.39
N PHE A 149 9.99 -7.86 3.67
CA PHE A 149 10.33 -8.99 4.53
C PHE A 149 9.51 -10.23 4.21
N PRO A 150 9.99 -11.46 4.54
CA PRO A 150 9.26 -12.69 4.25
C PRO A 150 7.94 -12.81 5.02
N PHE A 151 6.87 -13.31 4.40
CA PHE A 151 5.58 -13.57 5.05
C PHE A 151 5.70 -14.50 6.27
N SER A 152 6.63 -15.45 6.24
CA SER A 152 6.86 -16.42 7.31
C SER A 152 7.04 -15.78 8.69
N ILE A 153 7.58 -14.56 8.77
CA ILE A 153 7.86 -13.89 10.05
C ILE A 153 6.60 -13.35 10.74
N VAL A 154 5.52 -13.06 9.98
CA VAL A 154 4.24 -12.57 10.53
C VAL A 154 3.18 -13.67 10.60
N ARG A 155 3.45 -14.85 10.04
CA ARG A 155 2.51 -15.97 9.93
C ARG A 155 1.89 -16.36 11.27
N GLU A 156 2.69 -16.52 12.31
CA GLU A 156 2.19 -16.96 13.62
C GLU A 156 1.25 -15.93 14.25
N GLN A 157 1.54 -14.64 14.05
CA GLN A 157 0.65 -13.58 14.50
C GLN A 157 -0.70 -13.62 13.76
N LEU A 158 -0.67 -13.84 12.45
CA LEU A 158 -1.89 -13.96 11.65
C LEU A 158 -2.69 -15.20 12.05
N LYS A 159 -2.03 -16.34 12.27
CA LYS A 159 -2.65 -17.59 12.70
C LYS A 159 -3.39 -17.46 14.04
N LYS A 160 -2.83 -16.72 15.01
CA LYS A 160 -3.47 -16.46 16.33
C LYS A 160 -4.81 -15.73 16.23
N GLN A 161 -5.04 -14.99 15.14
CA GLN A 161 -6.27 -14.24 14.91
C GLN A 161 -7.33 -15.03 14.14
N LEU A 162 -6.97 -16.21 13.63
CA LEU A 162 -7.89 -17.06 12.87
C LEU A 162 -8.55 -18.09 13.80
N PRO A 163 -9.83 -18.43 13.58
CA PRO A 163 -10.49 -19.48 14.33
C PRO A 163 -9.84 -20.84 14.05
N GLN A 164 -9.67 -21.66 15.09
CA GLN A 164 -9.08 -23.01 14.96
C GLN A 164 -9.95 -23.93 14.10
N LYS A 165 -11.28 -23.82 14.22
CA LYS A 165 -12.27 -24.49 13.37
C LYS A 165 -13.09 -23.42 12.66
N ARG A 166 -13.09 -23.45 11.33
CA ARG A 166 -13.86 -22.51 10.50
C ARG A 166 -15.20 -23.13 10.13
N THR A 167 -16.27 -22.37 10.33
CA THR A 167 -17.57 -22.69 9.69
C THR A 167 -17.49 -22.25 8.23
N ILE A 168 -17.81 -23.14 7.29
CA ILE A 168 -17.78 -22.81 5.86
C ILE A 168 -18.63 -21.56 5.59
N GLY A 169 -18.09 -20.61 4.85
CA GLY A 169 -18.72 -19.29 4.61
C GLY A 169 -18.30 -18.19 5.60
N THR A 170 -17.60 -18.52 6.69
CA THR A 170 -17.06 -17.51 7.63
C THR A 170 -15.62 -17.12 7.31
N TYR A 171 -15.29 -15.85 7.55
CA TYR A 171 -13.96 -15.29 7.35
C TYR A 171 -13.61 -14.30 8.46
N THR A 172 -12.32 -14.17 8.77
CA THR A 172 -11.86 -13.15 9.71
C THR A 172 -11.79 -11.84 8.95
N ARG A 173 -12.62 -10.86 9.32
CA ARG A 173 -12.70 -9.56 8.62
C ARG A 173 -11.34 -8.90 8.43
N MET A 174 -10.45 -9.06 9.42
CA MET A 174 -9.08 -8.56 9.35
C MET A 174 -8.15 -9.40 10.21
N ALA A 175 -7.14 -10.03 9.61
CA ALA A 175 -5.97 -10.55 10.32
C ALA A 175 -4.80 -9.58 10.09
N SER A 176 -4.21 -9.07 11.17
CA SER A 176 -3.26 -7.95 11.09
C SER A 176 -1.92 -8.22 11.78
N PHE A 177 -0.90 -7.48 11.39
CA PHE A 177 0.39 -7.42 12.07
C PHE A 177 0.89 -5.98 12.10
N ASN A 178 1.89 -5.67 12.94
CA ASN A 178 2.58 -4.40 13.01
C ASN A 178 4.07 -4.64 13.32
N PHE A 179 4.85 -3.58 13.40
CA PHE A 179 6.29 -3.66 13.62
C PHE A 179 6.71 -4.48 14.85
N SER A 180 5.93 -4.52 15.93
CA SER A 180 6.29 -5.33 17.11
C SER A 180 6.36 -6.83 16.83
N HIS A 181 5.66 -7.32 15.80
CA HIS A 181 5.62 -8.74 15.45
C HIS A 181 6.80 -9.18 14.59
N TYR A 182 7.50 -8.26 13.92
CA TYR A 182 8.60 -8.59 13.02
C TYR A 182 9.87 -7.76 13.22
N GLY A 183 9.85 -6.72 14.07
CA GLY A 183 10.94 -5.76 14.23
C GLY A 183 12.25 -6.35 14.75
N ASN A 184 12.20 -7.54 15.37
CA ASN A 184 13.39 -8.28 15.80
C ASN A 184 14.01 -9.12 14.67
N TYR A 185 13.41 -9.16 13.48
CA TYR A 185 13.96 -9.88 12.33
C TYR A 185 15.15 -9.10 11.76
N SER A 186 16.34 -9.68 11.81
CA SER A 186 17.58 -9.02 11.44
C SER A 186 17.73 -8.72 9.94
N LYS A 187 16.89 -9.30 9.09
CA LYS A 187 16.98 -9.18 7.63
C LYS A 187 15.79 -8.44 7.01
N ILE A 188 15.19 -7.49 7.74
CA ILE A 188 14.23 -6.56 7.14
C ILE A 188 14.97 -5.71 6.12
N LYS A 189 14.50 -5.70 4.87
CA LYS A 189 15.07 -4.87 3.82
C LYS A 189 14.33 -3.54 3.76
N ILE A 190 15.07 -2.44 3.87
CA ILE A 190 14.56 -1.09 3.59
C ILE A 190 14.72 -0.87 2.08
N VAL A 191 13.62 -0.96 1.35
CA VAL A 191 13.59 -0.76 -0.12
C VAL A 191 13.61 0.72 -0.46
N TYR A 192 12.85 1.51 0.28
CA TYR A 192 12.75 2.95 0.08
C TYR A 192 12.62 3.66 1.43
N LEU A 193 13.26 4.82 1.56
CA LEU A 193 13.21 5.64 2.77
C LEU A 193 13.36 7.12 2.43
N ASN A 194 12.31 7.91 2.63
CA ASN A 194 12.37 9.36 2.51
C ASN A 194 12.70 9.98 3.89
N LYS A 195 13.99 10.11 4.19
CA LYS A 195 14.47 10.60 5.50
C LYS A 195 13.93 12.00 5.85
N GLN A 196 13.87 12.90 4.87
CA GLN A 196 13.40 14.27 5.07
C GLN A 196 11.90 14.31 5.39
N ALA A 197 11.09 13.60 4.60
CA ALA A 197 9.65 13.53 4.85
C ALA A 197 9.34 12.84 6.19
N ILE A 198 10.02 11.75 6.53
CA ILE A 198 9.86 11.07 7.83
C ILE A 198 10.15 12.00 9.00
N GLU A 199 11.21 12.82 8.93
CA GLU A 199 11.54 13.75 10.01
C GLU A 199 10.49 14.84 10.15
N LYS A 200 10.09 15.47 9.04
CA LYS A 200 8.99 16.45 8.98
C LYS A 200 7.70 15.88 9.56
N ASN A 201 7.45 14.60 9.31
CA ASN A 201 6.20 13.91 9.64
C ASN A 201 6.28 13.04 10.89
N LYS A 202 7.32 13.18 11.73
CA LYS A 202 7.60 12.35 12.91
C LYS A 202 6.39 12.10 13.79
N LYS A 203 5.55 13.14 13.99
CA LYS A 203 4.34 13.03 14.81
C LYS A 203 3.37 11.96 14.33
N TYR A 204 3.39 11.56 13.06
CA TYR A 204 2.49 10.56 12.48
C TYR A 204 3.01 9.13 12.59
N PHE A 205 4.16 8.90 13.25
CA PHE A 205 4.74 7.58 13.44
C PHE A 205 4.57 7.07 14.86
N ASN A 206 4.52 5.74 15.01
CA ASN A 206 4.73 5.11 16.31
C ASN A 206 6.21 5.29 16.71
N LYS A 207 6.47 5.59 17.99
CA LYS A 207 7.81 5.90 18.49
C LYS A 207 8.84 4.81 18.16
N ASN A 208 8.55 3.55 18.44
CA ASN A 208 9.50 2.45 18.25
C ASN A 208 9.79 2.22 16.76
N PHE A 209 8.75 2.34 15.93
CA PHE A 209 8.89 2.19 14.50
C PHE A 209 9.66 3.36 13.86
N TYR A 210 9.39 4.59 14.27
CA TYR A 210 10.18 5.76 13.85
C TYR A 210 11.65 5.58 14.21
N LEU A 211 11.95 5.19 15.46
CA LEU A 211 13.32 4.95 15.92
C LEU A 211 14.03 3.88 15.09
N PHE A 212 13.34 2.81 14.69
CA PHE A 212 13.87 1.80 13.77
C PHE A 212 14.26 2.44 12.43
N LEU A 213 13.35 3.19 11.81
CA LEU A 213 13.59 3.81 10.50
C LEU A 213 14.77 4.80 10.50
N ILE A 214 14.93 5.59 11.56
CA ILE A 214 16.02 6.59 11.64
C ILE A 214 17.35 6.03 12.14
N LYS A 215 17.38 4.85 12.78
CA LYS A 215 18.62 4.21 13.25
C LYS A 215 19.37 3.48 12.14
N HIS A 216 18.68 3.03 11.10
CA HIS A 216 19.29 2.49 9.88
C HIS A 216 19.85 3.62 8.98
N LYS A 217 20.53 4.58 9.59
CA LYS A 217 21.07 5.77 8.94
C LYS A 217 22.28 5.45 8.09
#